data_AF-R6IDQ9-F1
#
_entry.id   AF-R6IDQ9-F1
#
_cell.length_a   1.000
_cell.length_b   1.000
_cell.length_c   1.000
_cell.angle_alpha   90.00
_cell.angle_beta   90.00
_cell.angle_gamma   90.00
#
_symmetry.space_group_name_H-M   'P 1'
#
loop_
_entity.id
_entity.type
_entity.pdbx_description
1 polymer ?
#
loop_
_entity_poly.entity_id
_entity_poly.type
_entity_poly.pdbx_seq_one_letter_code
_entity_poly.pdbx_strand_id
1 'polypeptide(L)'
;MSLAVDTTKRSKKYVITYTVVGIACFVMFIVSILRYVYLNVLEPVPIFFYAMLVWILLLRCKPTYDISVERKYLRIVKHTIWGKTKVYEIPYREIAAIFSYQPKLMRTVKFRYSYRLNSALDARTLWTLAWRRRFDDGSEANVRIYFKASKQVMDALAEKMPNRVNVPEELADFNMLVKEGVIVNNERKLREAEAEILDKSVEQLDAEEKIAKEMVAEQEAKEDAAKSKKQDKK
;
A
#
# COMPACT_ATOMS: atom_id res chain seq x y z
N MET A 1 -10.24 -18.64 3.04
CA MET A 1 -9.00 -18.39 3.82
C MET A 1 -8.21 -17.25 3.16
N SER A 2 -7.24 -16.63 3.82
CA SER A 2 -6.29 -15.72 3.16
C SER A 2 -5.31 -16.54 2.32
N LEU A 3 -5.05 -16.12 1.08
CA LEU A 3 -4.19 -16.84 0.13
C LEU A 3 -2.71 -16.57 0.41
N ALA A 4 -2.40 -15.34 0.78
CA ALA A 4 -1.08 -14.92 1.23
C ALA A 4 -1.24 -13.91 2.36
N VAL A 5 -0.42 -14.04 3.40
CA VAL A 5 -0.34 -13.09 4.51
C VAL A 5 1.11 -12.68 4.68
N ASP A 6 1.36 -11.38 4.76
CA ASP A 6 2.67 -10.84 5.00
C ASP A 6 2.60 -9.78 6.09
N THR A 7 3.53 -9.86 7.03
CA THR A 7 3.65 -8.91 8.12
C THR A 7 4.82 -7.98 7.86
N THR A 8 4.81 -6.82 8.51
CA THR A 8 5.92 -5.86 8.41
C THR A 8 7.24 -6.49 8.85
N LYS A 9 8.25 -6.51 7.97
CA LYS A 9 9.60 -7.02 8.28
C LYS A 9 10.52 -5.88 8.71
N ARG A 10 10.95 -5.88 9.97
CA ARG A 10 11.91 -4.87 10.48
C ARG A 10 13.33 -5.23 10.07
N SER A 11 13.98 -4.33 9.35
CA SER A 11 15.39 -4.46 8.97
C SER A 11 16.30 -4.06 10.14
N LYS A 12 17.25 -4.94 10.50
CA LYS A 12 18.24 -4.67 11.55
C LYS A 12 19.01 -3.38 11.28
N LYS A 13 19.39 -3.13 10.02
CA LYS A 13 20.13 -1.92 9.63
C LYS A 13 19.33 -0.66 9.97
N TYR A 14 18.06 -0.60 9.56
CA TYR A 14 17.22 0.57 9.81
C TYR A 14 16.87 0.73 11.29
N VAL A 15 16.62 -0.37 12.01
CA VAL A 15 16.44 -0.31 13.46
C VAL A 15 17.66 0.35 14.11
N ILE A 16 18.88 -0.12 13.81
CA ILE A 16 20.10 0.46 14.36
C ILE A 16 20.23 1.94 13.99
N THR A 17 20.07 2.30 12.72
CA THR A 17 20.20 3.70 12.26
C THR A 17 19.19 4.62 12.97
N TYR A 18 17.91 4.25 13.00
CA TYR A 18 16.87 5.05 13.65
C TYR A 18 17.07 5.15 15.16
N THR A 19 17.57 4.09 15.81
CA THR A 19 17.90 4.10 17.23
C THR A 19 19.09 5.02 17.54
N VAL A 20 20.18 4.94 16.77
CA VAL A 20 21.36 5.80 16.97
C VAL A 20 21.00 7.28 16.77
N VAL A 21 20.26 7.60 15.70
CA VAL A 21 19.78 8.98 15.45
C VAL A 21 18.84 9.44 16.57
N GLY A 22 17.92 8.57 17.01
CA GLY A 22 17.02 8.88 18.11
C GLY A 22 17.75 9.18 19.43
N ILE A 23 18.78 8.39 19.76
CA ILE A 23 19.62 8.60 20.94
C ILE A 23 20.40 9.91 20.81
N ALA A 24 21.00 10.20 19.65
CA ALA A 24 21.71 11.45 19.42
C ALA A 24 20.81 12.68 19.60
N CYS A 25 19.61 12.67 19.01
CA CYS A 25 18.63 13.75 19.20
C CYS A 25 18.20 13.88 20.66
N PHE A 26 18.06 12.77 21.39
CA PHE A 26 17.67 12.78 22.79
C PHE A 26 18.78 13.30 23.71
N VAL A 27 20.04 12.95 23.46
CA VAL A 27 21.20 13.51 24.17
C VAL A 27 21.29 15.02 23.94
N MET A 28 21.13 15.48 22.69
CA MET A 28 21.13 16.92 22.37
C MET A 28 19.97 17.66 23.07
N PHE A 29 18.79 17.04 23.15
CA PHE A 29 17.66 17.56 23.91
C PHE A 29 17.99 17.72 25.40
N ILE A 30 18.62 16.71 26.03
CA ILE A 30 19.05 16.77 27.43
C ILE A 30 20.10 17.87 27.63
N VAL A 31 21.10 17.97 26.74
CA VAL A 31 22.13 19.01 26.82
C VAL A 31 21.52 20.41 26.74
N SER A 32 20.53 20.63 25.86
CA SER A 32 19.79 21.90 25.82
C SER A 32 19.06 22.22 27.12
N ILE A 33 18.47 21.21 27.79
CA ILE A 33 17.84 21.39 29.10
C ILE A 33 18.88 21.70 30.18
N LEU A 34 20.03 21.00 30.19
CA LEU A 34 21.10 21.24 31.15
C LEU A 34 21.67 22.66 31.00
N ARG A 35 21.87 23.15 29.77
CA ARG A 35 22.28 24.55 29.53
C ARG A 35 21.28 25.54 30.10
N TYR A 36 19.98 25.27 29.99
CA TYR A 36 18.96 26.11 30.62
C TYR A 36 19.09 26.13 32.15
N VAL A 37 19.25 24.96 32.79
CA VAL A 37 19.34 24.85 34.26
C VAL A 37 20.62 25.47 34.83
N TYR A 38 21.77 25.23 34.21
CA TYR A 38 23.07 25.65 34.75
C TYR A 38 23.50 27.06 34.31
N LEU A 39 23.12 27.49 33.11
CA LEU A 39 23.56 28.78 32.54
C LEU A 39 22.43 29.81 32.48
N ASN A 40 21.18 29.46 32.85
CA ASN A 40 19.99 30.29 32.68
C ASN A 40 19.76 30.78 31.24
N VAL A 41 20.37 30.12 30.24
CA VAL A 41 20.20 30.43 28.82
C VAL A 41 19.06 29.57 28.27
N LEU A 42 17.90 30.17 28.07
CA LEU A 42 16.75 29.50 27.46
C LEU A 42 16.85 29.57 25.94
N GLU A 43 17.05 28.43 25.30
CA GLU A 43 17.01 28.27 23.84
C GLU A 43 15.73 27.49 23.45
N PRO A 44 14.55 28.15 23.38
CA PRO A 44 13.27 27.45 23.21
C PRO A 44 13.15 26.79 21.83
N VAL A 45 13.79 27.36 20.82
CA VAL A 45 13.77 26.88 19.44
C VAL A 45 14.44 25.50 19.31
N PRO A 46 15.72 25.30 19.70
CA PRO A 46 16.36 23.98 19.71
C PRO A 46 15.61 22.92 20.51
N ILE A 47 15.13 23.27 21.71
CA ILE A 47 14.39 22.34 22.59
C ILE A 47 13.14 21.81 21.88
N PHE A 48 12.36 22.71 21.27
CA PHE A 48 11.18 22.33 20.48
C PHE A 48 11.56 21.45 19.28
N PHE A 49 12.61 21.81 18.54
CA PHE A 49 13.06 21.04 17.38
C PHE A 49 13.48 19.60 17.75
N TYR A 50 14.27 19.42 18.81
CA TYR A 50 14.69 18.08 19.23
C TYR A 50 13.51 17.26 19.76
N ALA A 51 12.62 17.85 20.56
CA ALA A 51 11.40 17.19 21.01
C ALA A 51 10.52 16.75 19.82
N MET A 52 10.34 17.63 18.83
CA MET A 52 9.60 17.35 17.61
C MET A 52 10.26 16.22 16.80
N LEU A 53 11.58 16.21 16.64
CA LEU A 53 12.31 15.17 15.92
C LEU A 53 12.17 13.80 16.60
N VAL A 54 12.38 13.73 17.92
CA VAL A 54 12.18 12.49 18.68
C VAL A 54 10.75 11.99 18.53
N TRP A 55 9.77 12.90 18.62
CA TRP A 55 8.35 12.57 18.42
C TRP A 55 8.06 12.01 17.02
N ILE A 56 8.57 12.64 15.98
CA ILE A 56 8.41 12.19 14.58
C ILE A 56 9.06 10.82 14.37
N LEU A 57 10.27 10.60 14.89
CA LEU A 57 10.98 9.32 14.79
C LEU A 57 10.17 8.19 15.43
N LEU A 58 9.59 8.45 16.61
CA LEU A 58 8.70 7.50 17.28
C LEU A 58 7.47 7.19 16.40
N LEU A 59 6.76 8.21 15.91
CA LEU A 59 5.57 8.02 15.07
C LEU A 59 5.88 7.24 13.77
N ARG A 60 7.08 7.40 13.20
CA ARG A 60 7.49 6.74 11.96
C ARG A 60 7.92 5.28 12.15
N CYS A 61 8.53 4.95 13.29
CA CYS A 61 9.08 3.62 13.58
C CYS A 61 8.03 2.65 14.17
N LYS A 62 6.99 3.18 14.82
CA LYS A 62 6.02 2.41 15.59
C LYS A 62 5.00 1.57 14.80
N PRO A 63 4.43 2.01 13.65
CA PRO A 63 3.32 1.27 13.04
C PRO A 63 3.79 -0.04 12.41
N THR A 64 3.02 -1.09 12.66
CA THR A 64 3.12 -2.39 12.00
C THR A 64 1.88 -2.62 11.15
N TYR A 65 2.09 -3.28 10.02
CA TYR A 65 1.10 -3.51 8.99
C TYR A 65 1.11 -4.98 8.62
N ASP A 66 -0.08 -5.57 8.57
CA ASP A 66 -0.28 -6.89 8.01
C ASP A 66 -1.07 -6.75 6.71
N ILE A 67 -0.60 -7.43 5.68
CA ILE A 67 -1.20 -7.42 4.35
C ILE A 67 -1.67 -8.84 4.07
N SER A 68 -2.96 -8.98 3.86
CA SER A 68 -3.60 -10.25 3.54
C SER A 68 -4.30 -10.15 2.20
N VAL A 69 -3.93 -11.04 1.29
CA VAL A 69 -4.59 -11.24 0.00
C VAL A 69 -5.77 -12.17 0.25
N GLU A 70 -6.98 -11.62 0.26
CA GLU A 70 -8.20 -12.40 0.45
C GLU A 70 -8.89 -12.68 -0.88
N ARG A 71 -10.10 -13.24 -0.85
CA ARG A 71 -10.79 -13.63 -2.09
C ARG A 71 -11.23 -12.45 -2.94
N LYS A 72 -11.96 -11.53 -2.32
CA LYS A 72 -12.64 -10.40 -2.98
C LYS A 72 -11.93 -9.06 -2.77
N TYR A 73 -11.08 -8.99 -1.76
CA TYR A 73 -10.44 -7.76 -1.34
C TYR A 73 -8.99 -7.98 -0.90
N LEU A 74 -8.16 -6.97 -1.12
CA LEU A 74 -6.90 -6.81 -0.42
C LEU A 74 -7.20 -6.20 0.95
N ARG A 75 -6.86 -6.92 2.02
CA ARG A 75 -6.99 -6.41 3.39
C ARG A 75 -5.63 -5.93 3.89
N ILE A 76 -5.56 -4.67 4.31
CA ILE A 76 -4.40 -4.08 4.96
C ILE A 76 -4.80 -3.69 6.38
N VAL A 77 -4.16 -4.33 7.35
CA VAL A 77 -4.42 -4.15 8.78
C VAL A 77 -3.31 -3.29 9.36
N LYS A 78 -3.65 -2.10 9.84
CA LYS A 78 -2.72 -1.22 10.56
C LYS A 78 -2.90 -1.42 12.06
N HIS A 79 -1.86 -1.92 12.71
CA HIS A 79 -1.79 -2.01 14.16
C HIS A 79 -1.31 -0.69 14.75
N THR A 80 -2.17 -0.05 15.55
CA THR A 80 -1.85 1.18 16.29
C THR A 80 -1.65 0.82 17.77
N ILE A 81 -0.77 1.56 18.46
CA ILE A 81 -0.37 1.31 19.85
C ILE A 81 -1.54 1.31 20.84
N TRP A 82 -2.62 2.05 20.55
CA TRP A 82 -3.79 2.17 21.42
C TRP A 82 -4.86 1.09 21.22
N GLY A 83 -4.51 -0.07 20.64
CA GLY A 83 -5.42 -1.19 20.43
C GLY A 83 -6.46 -0.99 19.32
N LYS A 84 -6.54 0.21 18.72
CA LYS A 84 -7.38 0.47 17.55
C LYS A 84 -6.67 0.02 16.27
N THR A 85 -7.05 -1.15 15.81
CA THR A 85 -6.65 -1.68 14.52
C THR A 85 -7.50 -1.03 13.42
N LYS A 86 -6.85 -0.32 12.48
CA LYS A 86 -7.56 0.18 11.29
C LYS A 86 -7.44 -0.88 10.21
N VAL A 87 -8.58 -1.39 9.76
CA VAL A 87 -8.67 -2.36 8.66
C VAL A 87 -9.07 -1.60 7.41
N TYR A 88 -8.29 -1.79 6.34
CA TYR A 88 -8.58 -1.29 5.01
C TYR A 88 -8.91 -2.48 4.14
N GLU A 89 -10.15 -2.58 3.68
CA GLU A 89 -10.58 -3.61 2.74
C GLU A 89 -10.78 -2.97 1.38
N ILE A 90 -10.03 -3.44 0.39
CA ILE A 90 -9.94 -2.83 -0.93
C ILE A 90 -10.41 -3.85 -1.96
N PRO A 91 -11.58 -3.66 -2.58
CA PRO A 91 -12.07 -4.57 -3.61
C PRO A 91 -11.15 -4.59 -4.84
N TYR A 92 -10.80 -5.77 -5.35
CA TYR A 92 -9.91 -5.90 -6.51
C TYR A 92 -10.44 -5.20 -7.76
N ARG A 93 -11.75 -5.19 -7.96
CA ARG A 93 -12.41 -4.52 -9.10
C ARG A 93 -12.10 -3.03 -9.15
N GLU A 94 -11.95 -2.40 -7.99
CA GLU A 94 -11.78 -0.95 -7.90
C GLU A 94 -10.31 -0.52 -8.03
N ILE A 95 -9.36 -1.43 -7.77
CA ILE A 95 -7.93 -1.20 -7.97
C ILE A 95 -7.66 -0.96 -9.45
N ALA A 96 -7.00 0.17 -9.75
CA ALA A 96 -6.57 0.51 -11.09
C ALA A 96 -5.23 -0.17 -11.42
N ALA A 97 -4.26 -0.03 -10.51
CA ALA A 97 -2.93 -0.61 -10.66
C ALA A 97 -2.13 -0.57 -9.35
N ILE A 98 -1.12 -1.42 -9.28
CA ILE A 98 -0.07 -1.45 -8.27
C ILE A 98 1.28 -1.30 -8.99
N PHE A 99 2.02 -0.25 -8.66
CA PHE A 99 3.30 0.09 -9.31
C PHE A 99 4.35 0.49 -8.28
N SER A 100 5.63 0.39 -8.66
CA SER A 100 6.74 0.79 -7.78
C SER A 100 6.73 2.30 -7.57
N TYR A 101 6.89 2.75 -6.32
CA TYR A 101 6.92 4.19 -6.03
C TYR A 101 8.13 4.87 -6.70
N GLN A 102 7.85 5.87 -7.53
CA GLN A 102 8.84 6.79 -8.07
C GLN A 102 8.47 8.25 -7.69
N PRO A 103 9.41 9.04 -7.16
CA PRO A 103 9.18 10.45 -6.89
C PRO A 103 9.14 11.23 -8.21
N LYS A 104 7.95 11.63 -8.65
CA LYS A 104 7.74 12.53 -9.80
C LYS A 104 7.06 13.81 -9.35
N LEU A 105 7.46 14.92 -9.95
CA LEU A 105 6.99 16.27 -9.59
C LEU A 105 5.55 16.53 -10.09
N MET A 106 5.23 16.03 -11.29
CA MET A 106 3.92 16.15 -11.92
C MET A 106 3.39 14.76 -12.27
N ARG A 107 2.11 14.53 -11.95
CA ARG A 107 1.37 13.32 -12.35
C ARG A 107 0.15 13.73 -13.15
N THR A 108 -0.25 12.87 -14.08
CA THR A 108 -1.45 13.05 -14.89
C THR A 108 -2.71 12.98 -14.03
N VAL A 109 -2.70 12.10 -13.02
CA VAL A 109 -3.84 11.88 -12.12
C VAL A 109 -3.64 12.58 -10.77
N LYS A 110 -4.64 13.37 -10.36
CA LYS A 110 -4.68 14.00 -9.03
C LYS A 110 -5.28 13.05 -8.01
N PHE A 111 -4.46 12.63 -7.04
CA PHE A 111 -4.92 11.84 -5.89
C PHE A 111 -5.43 12.76 -4.77
N ARG A 112 -6.70 12.63 -4.38
CA ARG A 112 -7.31 13.41 -3.29
C ARG A 112 -6.81 12.94 -1.92
N TYR A 113 -6.67 11.62 -1.74
CA TYR A 113 -6.23 11.03 -0.48
C TYR A 113 -4.98 10.17 -0.66
N SER A 114 -4.07 10.27 0.31
CA SER A 114 -2.80 9.51 0.33
C SER A 114 -2.61 8.83 1.68
N TYR A 115 -2.68 7.50 1.72
CA TYR A 115 -2.43 6.73 2.93
C TYR A 115 -1.01 6.15 2.91
N ARG A 116 -0.22 6.51 3.93
CA ARG A 116 1.13 5.95 4.15
C ARG A 116 1.01 4.75 5.09
N LEU A 117 0.82 3.57 4.51
CA LEU A 117 0.69 2.29 5.21
C LEU A 117 2.01 1.50 5.13
N ASN A 118 3.11 2.17 5.44
CA ASN A 118 4.45 1.62 5.38
C ASN A 118 5.26 2.00 6.63
N SER A 119 6.01 1.03 7.17
CA SER A 119 6.96 1.29 8.24
C SER A 119 8.28 1.83 7.69
N ALA A 120 8.89 2.79 8.39
CA ALA A 120 10.24 3.24 8.08
C ALA A 120 11.32 2.20 8.41
N LEU A 121 11.00 1.26 9.30
CA LEU A 121 11.92 0.18 9.68
C LEU A 121 11.96 -0.97 8.66
N ASP A 122 11.03 -0.99 7.72
CA ASP A 122 10.98 -2.00 6.67
C ASP A 122 11.87 -1.58 5.50
N ALA A 123 12.74 -2.47 5.02
CA ALA A 123 13.68 -2.17 3.92
C ALA A 123 13.20 -2.59 2.54
N ARG A 124 12.00 -3.16 2.44
CA ARG A 124 11.45 -3.63 1.16
C ARG A 124 11.02 -2.50 0.24
N THR A 125 10.88 -2.84 -1.04
CA THR A 125 10.38 -1.96 -2.09
C THR A 125 9.04 -1.35 -1.70
N LEU A 126 8.92 -0.04 -1.90
CA LEU A 126 7.70 0.69 -1.66
C LEU A 126 6.80 0.61 -2.89
N TRP A 127 5.62 0.04 -2.71
CA TRP A 127 4.59 -0.06 -3.74
C TRP A 127 3.54 1.03 -3.54
N THR A 128 2.98 1.50 -4.64
CA THR A 128 1.85 2.42 -4.68
C THR A 128 0.67 1.68 -5.28
N LEU A 129 -0.41 1.53 -4.52
CA LEU A 129 -1.70 1.06 -5.01
C LEU A 129 -2.56 2.27 -5.33
N ALA A 130 -3.02 2.36 -6.58
CA ALA A 130 -3.97 3.37 -7.04
C ALA A 130 -5.37 2.75 -7.10
N TRP A 131 -6.32 3.41 -6.44
CA TRP A 131 -7.69 2.94 -6.30
C TRP A 131 -8.66 4.14 -6.29
N ARG A 132 -9.76 4.02 -7.04
CA ARG A 132 -10.90 4.93 -6.94
C ARG A 132 -11.89 4.44 -5.88
N ARG A 133 -11.93 5.14 -4.73
CA ARG A 133 -12.79 4.77 -3.60
C ARG A 133 -14.11 5.52 -3.67
N ARG A 134 -15.21 4.81 -3.45
CA ARG A 134 -16.52 5.37 -3.10
C ARG A 134 -16.61 5.59 -1.59
N PHE A 135 -17.02 6.78 -1.19
CA PHE A 135 -17.26 7.13 0.20
C PHE A 135 -18.74 6.97 0.56
N ASP A 136 -19.03 6.88 1.85
CA ASP A 136 -20.39 6.69 2.37
C ASP A 136 -21.29 7.90 2.06
N ASP A 137 -20.70 9.07 1.81
CA ASP A 137 -21.38 10.30 1.36
C ASP A 137 -21.72 10.30 -0.14
N GLY A 138 -21.45 9.20 -0.85
CA GLY A 138 -21.65 9.07 -2.30
C GLY A 138 -20.57 9.74 -3.14
N SER A 139 -19.58 10.39 -2.54
CA SER A 139 -18.46 10.98 -3.28
C SER A 139 -17.49 9.91 -3.75
N GLU A 140 -16.93 10.11 -4.94
CA GLU A 140 -15.85 9.28 -5.47
C GLU A 140 -14.54 10.07 -5.43
N ALA A 141 -13.46 9.43 -4.98
CA ALA A 141 -12.14 10.05 -5.07
C ALA A 141 -11.03 9.06 -5.39
N ASN A 142 -10.02 9.58 -6.06
CA ASN A 142 -8.77 8.87 -6.29
C ASN A 142 -7.95 8.82 -5.01
N VAL A 143 -7.64 7.60 -4.60
CA VAL A 143 -6.89 7.28 -3.40
C VAL A 143 -5.63 6.54 -3.82
N ARG A 144 -4.52 6.85 -3.14
CA ARG A 144 -3.31 6.05 -3.21
C ARG A 144 -2.90 5.53 -1.84
N ILE A 145 -2.39 4.31 -1.84
CA ILE A 145 -1.85 3.64 -0.65
C ILE A 145 -0.40 3.29 -0.91
N TYR A 146 0.47 3.76 -0.04
CA TYR A 146 1.88 3.35 0.00
C TYR A 146 2.03 2.19 0.97
N PHE A 147 2.52 1.06 0.50
CA PHE A 147 2.70 -0.13 1.30
C PHE A 147 3.95 -0.90 0.88
N LYS A 148 4.42 -1.79 1.76
CA LYS A 148 5.56 -2.67 1.50
C LYS A 148 5.08 -4.10 1.66
N ALA A 149 5.32 -4.92 0.65
CA ALA A 149 4.86 -6.31 0.60
C ALA A 149 6.02 -7.25 0.24
N SER A 150 5.90 -8.51 0.66
CA SER A 150 6.76 -9.60 0.22
C SER A 150 6.51 -9.96 -1.24
N LYS A 151 7.48 -10.64 -1.86
CA LYS A 151 7.34 -11.17 -3.22
C LYS A 151 6.14 -12.11 -3.33
N GLN A 152 5.92 -12.99 -2.34
CA GLN A 152 4.78 -13.90 -2.29
C GLN A 152 3.42 -13.18 -2.35
N VAL A 153 3.27 -12.06 -1.65
CA VAL A 153 2.03 -11.27 -1.71
C VAL A 153 1.87 -10.58 -3.07
N MET A 154 2.96 -10.09 -3.65
CA MET A 154 2.93 -9.49 -4.98
C MET A 154 2.59 -10.52 -6.07
N ASP A 155 3.16 -11.72 -5.99
CA ASP A 155 2.89 -12.83 -6.91
C ASP A 155 1.42 -13.27 -6.79
N ALA A 156 0.90 -13.43 -5.56
CA ALA A 156 -0.51 -13.77 -5.33
C ALA A 156 -1.48 -12.66 -5.79
N LEU A 157 -1.06 -11.39 -5.74
CA LEU A 157 -1.84 -10.29 -6.30
C LEU A 157 -1.81 -10.32 -7.83
N ALA A 158 -0.67 -10.62 -8.43
CA ALA A 158 -0.51 -10.71 -9.88
C ALA A 158 -1.33 -11.88 -10.47
N GLU A 159 -1.42 -13.01 -9.76
CA GLU A 159 -2.27 -14.14 -10.14
C GLU A 159 -3.76 -13.74 -10.21
N LYS A 160 -4.21 -12.86 -9.31
CA LYS A 160 -5.61 -12.40 -9.28
C LYS A 160 -5.92 -11.26 -10.23
N MET A 161 -4.97 -10.36 -10.39
CA MET A 161 -5.10 -9.16 -11.19
C MET A 161 -3.92 -9.11 -12.16
N PRO A 162 -3.91 -10.00 -13.17
CA PRO A 162 -2.87 -9.96 -14.20
C PRO A 162 -2.90 -8.59 -14.85
N ASN A 163 -1.73 -8.11 -15.27
CA ASN A 163 -1.59 -6.83 -15.96
C ASN A 163 -2.03 -5.60 -15.14
N ARG A 164 -2.16 -5.73 -13.81
CA ARG A 164 -2.38 -4.60 -12.89
C ARG A 164 -1.35 -4.53 -11.76
N VAL A 165 -0.50 -5.53 -11.62
CA VAL A 165 0.48 -5.63 -10.53
C VAL A 165 1.88 -5.54 -11.10
N ASN A 166 2.72 -4.70 -10.48
CA ASN A 166 4.07 -4.38 -10.97
C ASN A 166 4.05 -3.83 -12.40
N VAL A 167 3.12 -2.92 -12.66
CA VAL A 167 2.95 -2.28 -13.97
C VAL A 167 3.64 -0.92 -14.03
N PRO A 168 3.93 -0.40 -15.24
CA PRO A 168 4.37 0.98 -15.42
C PRO A 168 3.38 1.99 -14.82
N GLU A 169 3.89 3.12 -14.35
CA GLU A 169 3.06 4.19 -13.77
C GLU A 169 2.09 4.80 -14.81
N GLU A 170 2.48 4.80 -16.09
CA GLU A 170 1.65 5.29 -17.19
C GLU A 170 0.37 4.46 -17.36
N LEU A 171 0.48 3.14 -17.23
CA LEU A 171 -0.68 2.25 -17.23
C LEU A 171 -1.58 2.51 -16.02
N ALA A 172 -0.98 2.80 -14.87
CA ALA A 172 -1.72 3.11 -13.66
C ALA A 172 -2.54 4.40 -13.82
N ASP A 173 -1.95 5.44 -14.40
CA ASP A 173 -2.60 6.71 -14.67
C ASP A 173 -3.70 6.54 -15.75
N PHE A 174 -3.43 5.78 -16.81
CA PHE A 174 -4.41 5.44 -17.84
C PHE A 174 -5.63 4.73 -17.24
N ASN A 175 -5.41 3.63 -16.49
CA ASN A 175 -6.49 2.87 -15.86
C ASN A 175 -7.32 3.69 -14.87
N MET A 176 -6.69 4.66 -14.19
CA MET A 176 -7.39 5.60 -13.32
C MET A 176 -8.27 6.57 -14.13
N LEU A 177 -7.79 7.12 -15.24
CA LEU A 177 -8.56 8.02 -16.12
C LEU A 177 -9.75 7.30 -16.78
N VAL A 178 -9.58 6.03 -17.14
CA VAL A 178 -10.67 5.17 -17.64
C VAL A 178 -11.74 4.99 -16.57
N LYS A 179 -11.32 4.69 -15.33
CA LYS A 179 -12.23 4.59 -14.18
C LYS A 179 -12.88 5.92 -13.78
N GLU A 180 -12.26 7.04 -14.10
CA GLU A 180 -12.85 8.38 -13.96
C GLU A 180 -13.94 8.66 -14.99
N GLY A 181 -13.99 7.91 -16.09
CA GLY A 181 -14.87 8.19 -17.22
C GLY A 181 -14.37 9.32 -18.11
N VAL A 182 -13.09 9.74 -17.96
CA VAL A 182 -12.47 10.78 -18.80
C VAL A 182 -12.14 10.22 -20.19
N ILE A 183 -11.74 8.94 -20.25
CA ILE A 183 -11.44 8.24 -21.51
C ILE A 183 -12.66 7.41 -21.91
N VAL A 184 -13.05 7.51 -23.19
CA VAL A 184 -14.19 6.77 -23.75
C VAL A 184 -13.93 5.27 -23.66
N ASN A 185 -14.94 4.54 -23.17
CA ASN A 185 -14.89 3.13 -22.85
C ASN A 185 -14.96 2.22 -24.10
N ASN A 186 -14.17 2.51 -25.13
CA ASN A 186 -14.03 1.61 -26.28
C ASN A 186 -13.02 0.53 -25.92
N GLU A 187 -13.53 -0.63 -25.51
CA GLU A 187 -12.76 -1.77 -25.01
C GLU A 187 -11.60 -2.17 -25.94
N ARG A 188 -11.79 -2.09 -27.25
CA ARG A 188 -10.74 -2.45 -28.21
C ARG A 188 -9.57 -1.48 -28.20
N LYS A 189 -9.85 -0.16 -28.18
CA LYS A 189 -8.82 0.88 -28.11
C LYS A 189 -8.11 0.90 -26.75
N LEU A 190 -8.83 0.58 -25.68
CA LEU A 190 -8.27 0.42 -24.35
C LEU A 190 -7.25 -0.71 -24.35
N ARG A 191 -7.64 -1.88 -24.86
CA ARG A 191 -6.77 -3.06 -24.96
C ARG A 191 -5.53 -2.82 -25.82
N GLU A 192 -5.68 -2.11 -26.93
CA GLU A 192 -4.55 -1.72 -27.80
C GLU A 192 -3.57 -0.78 -27.06
N ALA A 193 -4.08 0.21 -26.33
CA ALA A 193 -3.25 1.10 -25.52
C ALA A 193 -2.59 0.39 -24.32
N GLU A 194 -3.30 -0.50 -23.64
CA GLU A 194 -2.74 -1.32 -22.55
C GLU A 194 -1.62 -2.24 -23.07
N ALA A 195 -1.82 -2.84 -24.25
CA ALA A 195 -0.84 -3.69 -24.93
C ALA A 195 0.42 -2.91 -25.33
N GLU A 196 0.25 -1.70 -25.87
CA GLU A 196 1.36 -0.81 -26.22
C GLU A 196 2.19 -0.42 -24.99
N ILE A 197 1.52 -0.06 -23.87
CA ILE A 197 2.22 0.34 -22.64
C ILE A 197 2.91 -0.86 -21.96
N LEU A 198 2.36 -2.05 -22.09
CA LEU A 198 2.92 -3.28 -21.50
C LEU A 198 3.93 -4.00 -22.40
N ASP A 199 4.13 -3.53 -23.64
CA ASP A 199 4.94 -4.19 -24.67
C ASP A 199 4.55 -5.67 -24.86
N LYS A 200 3.23 -5.93 -24.91
CA LYS A 200 2.62 -7.27 -25.06
C LYS A 200 1.64 -7.28 -26.23
N SER A 201 1.33 -8.45 -26.78
CA SER A 201 0.22 -8.56 -27.73
C SER A 201 -1.13 -8.55 -27.02
N VAL A 202 -2.17 -8.04 -27.68
CA VAL A 202 -3.55 -8.06 -27.14
C VAL A 202 -4.01 -9.50 -26.83
N GLU A 203 -3.60 -10.47 -27.64
CA GLU A 203 -3.91 -11.89 -27.44
C GLU A 203 -3.28 -12.46 -26.16
N GLN A 204 -2.06 -12.04 -25.82
CA GLN A 204 -1.39 -12.44 -24.58
C GLN A 204 -2.08 -11.85 -23.36
N LEU A 205 -2.49 -10.58 -23.41
CA LEU A 205 -3.25 -9.95 -22.32
C LEU A 205 -4.57 -10.69 -22.08
N ASP A 206 -5.28 -11.05 -23.14
CA ASP A 206 -6.57 -11.72 -23.07
C ASP A 206 -6.46 -13.14 -22.54
N ALA A 207 -5.40 -13.87 -22.92
CA ALA A 207 -5.12 -15.19 -22.41
C ALA A 207 -4.84 -15.15 -20.89
N GLU A 208 -3.96 -14.23 -20.45
CA GLU A 208 -3.64 -14.06 -19.03
C GLU A 208 -4.88 -13.68 -18.20
N GLU A 209 -5.72 -12.79 -18.73
CA GLU A 209 -6.95 -12.37 -18.05
C GLU A 209 -7.99 -13.50 -17.96
N LYS A 210 -8.14 -14.31 -19.01
CA LYS A 210 -9.03 -15.48 -19.02
C LYS A 210 -8.57 -16.54 -18.03
N ILE A 211 -7.28 -16.89 -18.05
CA ILE A 211 -6.69 -17.86 -17.12
C ILE A 211 -6.92 -17.40 -15.67
N ALA A 212 -6.67 -16.13 -15.36
CA ALA A 212 -6.90 -15.60 -14.02
C ALA A 212 -8.39 -15.69 -13.60
N LYS A 213 -9.32 -15.38 -14.51
CA LYS A 213 -10.76 -15.49 -14.23
C LYS A 213 -11.18 -16.94 -13.97
N GLU A 214 -10.69 -17.88 -14.77
CA GLU A 214 -10.96 -19.31 -14.61
C GLU A 214 -10.37 -19.84 -13.30
N MET A 215 -9.13 -19.48 -12.97
CA MET A 215 -8.50 -19.87 -11.70
C MET A 215 -9.23 -19.31 -10.49
N VAL A 216 -9.67 -18.04 -10.53
CA VAL A 216 -10.48 -17.45 -9.46
C VAL A 216 -11.81 -18.17 -9.32
N ALA A 217 -12.51 -18.48 -10.42
CA ALA A 217 -13.78 -19.21 -10.39
C ALA A 217 -13.62 -20.63 -9.83
N GLU A 218 -12.55 -21.34 -10.21
CA GLU A 218 -12.27 -22.69 -9.71
C GLU A 218 -11.93 -22.69 -8.21
N GLN A 219 -11.17 -21.69 -7.73
CA GLN A 219 -10.88 -21.51 -6.31
C GLN A 219 -12.14 -21.19 -5.50
N GLU A 220 -13.05 -20.37 -6.04
CA GLU A 220 -14.34 -20.07 -5.41
C GLU A 220 -15.21 -21.33 -5.29
N ALA A 221 -15.33 -22.11 -6.37
CA ALA A 221 -16.10 -23.35 -6.40
C ALA A 221 -15.57 -24.41 -5.41
N LYS A 222 -14.25 -24.59 -5.31
CA LYS A 222 -13.63 -25.58 -4.40
C LYS A 222 -13.86 -25.25 -2.92
N GLU A 223 -13.77 -23.98 -2.52
CA GLU A 223 -14.01 -23.63 -1.12
C GLU A 223 -15.51 -23.55 -0.77
N ASP A 224 -16.40 -23.25 -1.71
CA ASP A 224 -17.85 -23.30 -1.47
C ASP A 224 -18.32 -24.75 -1.27
N ALA A 225 -17.76 -25.68 -2.05
CA ALA A 225 -17.93 -27.12 -1.81
C ALA A 225 -17.35 -27.57 -0.44
N ALA A 226 -16.23 -26.98 0.00
CA ALA A 226 -15.64 -27.28 1.30
C ALA A 226 -16.43 -26.71 2.49
N LYS A 227 -17.14 -25.58 2.30
CA LYS A 227 -18.04 -25.01 3.31
C LYS A 227 -19.34 -25.80 3.44
N SER A 228 -19.94 -26.23 2.33
CA SER A 228 -21.11 -27.11 2.32
C SER A 228 -20.82 -28.43 3.06
N LYS A 229 -19.68 -29.08 2.77
CA LYS A 229 -19.25 -30.32 3.48
C LYS A 229 -18.97 -30.14 4.97
N LYS A 230 -18.72 -28.91 5.45
CA LYS A 230 -18.54 -28.60 6.88
C LYS A 230 -19.86 -28.28 7.59
N GLN A 231 -20.90 -27.87 6.87
CA GLN A 231 -22.23 -27.66 7.43
C GLN A 231 -23.00 -28.98 7.59
N ASP A 232 -22.82 -29.95 6.69
CA ASP A 232 -23.45 -31.28 6.80
C ASP A 232 -22.83 -32.21 7.87
N LYS A 233 -21.77 -31.77 8.56
CA LYS A 233 -21.08 -32.52 9.63
C LYS A 233 -21.35 -31.95 11.04
N LYS A 234 -22.31 -31.05 11.18
CA LYS A 234 -22.79 -30.51 12.46
C LYS A 234 -24.24 -30.85 12.66
#